data_AF-A0A7Z2JJN8-F1
#
_entry.id   AF-A0A7Z2JJN8-F1
#
_cell.length_a   1.000
_cell.length_b   1.000
_cell.length_c   1.000
_cell.angle_alpha   90.00
_cell.angle_beta   90.00
_cell.angle_gamma   90.00
#
_symmetry.space_group_name_H-M   'P 1'
#
loop_
_entity.id
_entity.type
_entity.pdbx_description
1 polymer ?
#
loop_
_entity_poly.entity_id
_entity_poly.type
_entity_poly.pdbx_seq_one_letter_code
_entity_poly.pdbx_strand_id
1 'polypeptide(L)'
;MQRQALVLGARLKMLIDAITSAHIRFARDDPRNRRIATKYAYDYVREIFNFSHSKIRLYVHAYEKFHQNDDAVMYLRMTDMQLLLSHEIGDDIVNAVIQRRKENPRLSTREVKALIIGMRPQPLVGRDGSSPSVGAQA
;
A
#
# COMPACT_ATOMS: atom_id res chain seq x y z
N MET A 1 -5.16 15.26 11.67
CA MET A 1 -5.99 14.39 10.80
C MET A 1 -5.34 13.05 10.45
N GLN A 2 -4.01 12.91 10.29
CA GLN A 2 -3.37 11.63 9.88
C GLN A 2 -3.57 10.48 10.86
N ARG A 3 -3.41 10.72 12.16
CA ARG A 3 -3.66 9.71 13.20
C ARG A 3 -5.10 9.16 13.16
N GLN A 4 -6.08 10.02 12.83
CA GLN A 4 -7.47 9.59 12.68
C GLN A 4 -7.65 8.66 11.47
N ALA A 5 -6.89 8.86 10.39
CA ALA A 5 -6.93 7.99 9.22
C ALA A 5 -6.43 6.56 9.55
N LEU A 6 -5.36 6.44 10.34
CA LEU A 6 -4.85 5.13 10.78
C LEU A 6 -5.78 4.47 11.80
N VAL A 7 -6.34 5.23 12.73
CA VAL A 7 -7.37 4.72 13.66
C VAL A 7 -8.59 4.21 12.89
N LEU A 8 -9.01 4.91 11.84
CA LEU A 8 -10.08 4.46 10.97
C LEU A 8 -9.69 3.16 10.24
N GLY A 9 -8.48 3.09 9.68
CA GLY A 9 -7.95 1.86 9.08
C GLY A 9 -7.97 0.66 10.04
N ALA A 10 -7.54 0.85 11.28
CA ALA A 10 -7.57 -0.18 12.32
C ALA A 10 -9.00 -0.69 12.58
N ARG A 11 -9.96 0.23 12.74
CA ARG A 11 -11.37 -0.11 12.98
C ARG A 11 -11.99 -0.86 11.80
N LEU A 12 -11.71 -0.41 10.57
CA LEU A 12 -12.18 -1.08 9.36
C LEU A 12 -11.60 -2.49 9.27
N LYS A 13 -10.30 -2.66 9.55
CA LYS A 13 -9.65 -3.97 9.56
C LYS A 13 -10.26 -4.91 10.60
N MET A 14 -10.47 -4.43 11.82
CA MET A 14 -11.12 -5.21 12.87
C MET A 14 -12.52 -5.71 12.47
N LEU A 15 -13.34 -4.83 11.88
CA LEU A 15 -14.67 -5.22 11.40
C LEU A 15 -14.58 -6.27 10.29
N ILE A 16 -13.67 -6.06 9.33
CA ILE A 16 -13.45 -7.00 8.23
C ILE A 16 -13.03 -8.38 8.75
N ASP A 17 -12.09 -8.41 9.69
CA ASP A 17 -11.61 -9.66 10.30
C ASP A 17 -12.69 -10.36 11.11
N ALA A 18 -13.50 -9.61 11.86
CA ALA A 18 -14.58 -10.16 12.66
C ALA A 18 -15.64 -10.83 11.77
N ILE A 19 -16.08 -10.15 10.70
CA ILE A 19 -17.09 -10.68 9.76
C ILE A 19 -16.52 -11.89 9.01
N THR A 20 -15.26 -11.78 8.56
CA THR A 20 -14.60 -12.85 7.82
C THR A 20 -14.45 -14.11 8.70
N SER A 21 -13.99 -13.92 9.93
CA SER A 21 -13.83 -15.01 10.90
C SER A 21 -15.17 -15.63 11.29
N ALA A 22 -16.22 -14.83 11.49
CA ALA A 22 -17.55 -15.35 11.77
C ALA A 22 -18.06 -16.23 10.61
N HIS A 23 -17.95 -15.75 9.37
CA HIS A 23 -18.36 -16.52 8.19
C HIS A 23 -17.59 -17.84 8.06
N ILE A 24 -16.27 -17.82 8.22
CA ILE A 24 -15.43 -19.01 8.14
C ILE A 24 -15.74 -20.01 9.27
N ARG A 25 -16.15 -19.55 10.46
CA ARG A 25 -16.55 -20.44 11.56
C ARG A 25 -17.84 -21.22 11.27
N PHE A 26 -18.79 -20.60 10.57
CA PHE A 26 -20.06 -21.26 10.21
C PHE A 26 -19.98 -22.06 8.91
N ALA A 27 -19.05 -21.71 8.01
CA ALA A 27 -18.75 -22.44 6.79
C ALA A 27 -17.56 -23.40 7.00
N ARG A 28 -17.15 -24.11 5.93
CA ARG A 28 -15.86 -24.81 5.92
C ARG A 28 -14.75 -23.80 5.67
N ASP A 29 -13.65 -23.88 6.40
CA ASP A 29 -12.48 -23.04 6.12
C ASP A 29 -11.74 -23.53 4.86
N ASP A 30 -12.00 -22.88 3.73
CA ASP A 30 -11.32 -23.12 2.47
C ASP A 30 -11.11 -21.81 1.69
N PRO A 31 -10.20 -21.79 0.68
CA PRO A 31 -9.89 -20.58 -0.06
C PRO A 31 -11.10 -19.91 -0.74
N ARG A 32 -12.13 -20.69 -1.12
CA ARG A 32 -13.35 -20.14 -1.73
C ARG A 32 -14.19 -19.42 -0.68
N ASN A 33 -14.43 -20.05 0.46
CA ASN A 33 -15.21 -19.46 1.54
C ASN A 33 -14.49 -18.25 2.16
N ARG A 34 -13.16 -18.26 2.26
CA ARG A 34 -12.37 -17.08 2.65
C ARG A 34 -12.59 -15.90 1.70
N ARG A 35 -12.56 -16.12 0.38
CA ARG A 35 -12.81 -15.06 -0.62
C ARG A 35 -14.23 -14.50 -0.51
N ILE A 36 -15.22 -15.37 -0.35
CA ILE A 36 -16.63 -14.98 -0.17
C ILE A 36 -16.81 -14.17 1.11
N ALA A 37 -16.25 -14.65 2.23
CA ALA A 37 -16.26 -13.99 3.51
C ALA A 37 -15.66 -12.58 3.45
N THR A 38 -14.47 -12.45 2.85
CA THR A 38 -13.84 -11.14 2.62
C THR A 38 -14.73 -10.24 1.77
N LYS A 39 -15.33 -10.75 0.70
CA LYS A 39 -16.25 -9.95 -0.13
C LYS A 39 -17.41 -9.39 0.70
N TYR A 40 -18.10 -10.24 1.46
CA TYR A 40 -19.21 -9.81 2.31
C TYR A 40 -18.79 -8.79 3.37
N ALA A 41 -17.62 -8.98 3.96
CA ALA A 41 -17.06 -8.02 4.92
C ALA A 41 -16.84 -6.64 4.29
N TYR A 42 -16.28 -6.57 3.09
CA TYR A 42 -16.09 -5.31 2.37
C TYR A 42 -17.41 -4.67 1.92
N ASP A 43 -18.37 -5.47 1.44
CA ASP A 43 -19.70 -4.99 1.05
C ASP A 43 -20.43 -4.36 2.26
N TYR A 44 -20.43 -5.05 3.40
CA TYR A 44 -21.04 -4.56 4.65
C TYR A 44 -20.41 -3.25 5.14
N VAL A 45 -19.07 -3.19 5.19
CA VAL A 45 -18.36 -1.98 5.62
C VAL A 45 -18.61 -0.82 4.65
N ARG A 46 -18.72 -1.10 3.35
CA ARG A 46 -19.10 -0.09 2.35
C ARG A 46 -20.47 0.50 2.64
N GLU A 47 -21.47 -0.32 2.93
CA GLU A 47 -22.83 0.13 3.19
C GLU A 47 -22.91 1.02 4.44
N ILE A 48 -22.23 0.63 5.52
CA ILE A 48 -22.27 1.37 6.79
C ILE A 48 -21.52 2.70 6.70
N PHE A 49 -20.30 2.69 6.14
CA PHE A 49 -19.44 3.87 6.13
C PHE A 49 -19.62 4.74 4.88
N ASN A 50 -20.47 4.31 3.93
CA ASN A 50 -20.69 4.94 2.63
C ASN A 50 -19.38 5.23 1.87
N PHE A 51 -18.43 4.29 1.94
CA PHE A 51 -17.12 4.39 1.28
C PHE A 51 -17.00 3.37 0.15
N SER A 52 -16.30 3.74 -0.91
CA SER A 52 -15.94 2.77 -1.96
C SER A 52 -14.97 1.71 -1.41
N HIS A 53 -14.97 0.51 -2.00
CA HIS A 53 -14.02 -0.54 -1.63
C HIS A 53 -12.56 -0.08 -1.75
N SER A 54 -12.24 0.70 -2.80
CA SER A 54 -10.91 1.26 -2.98
C SER A 54 -10.50 2.17 -1.83
N LYS A 55 -11.43 3.01 -1.34
CA LYS A 55 -11.18 3.87 -0.19
C LYS A 55 -11.00 3.06 1.10
N ILE A 56 -11.81 2.02 1.32
CA ILE A 56 -11.67 1.12 2.48
C ILE A 56 -10.29 0.43 2.45
N ARG A 57 -9.92 -0.16 1.32
CA ARG A 57 -8.61 -0.82 1.13
C ARG A 57 -7.45 0.13 1.39
N LEU A 58 -7.54 1.38 0.92
CA LEU A 58 -6.53 2.40 1.17
C LEU A 58 -6.30 2.61 2.68
N TYR A 59 -7.36 2.79 3.47
CA TYR A 59 -7.24 2.96 4.92
C TYR A 59 -6.69 1.70 5.61
N VAL A 60 -7.20 0.52 5.22
CA VAL A 60 -6.76 -0.76 5.79
C VAL A 60 -5.27 -1.00 5.50
N HIS A 61 -4.84 -0.88 4.24
CA HIS A 61 -3.45 -1.11 3.88
C HIS A 61 -2.49 -0.06 4.45
N ALA A 62 -2.93 1.21 4.55
CA ALA A 62 -2.13 2.23 5.23
C ALA A 62 -1.94 1.88 6.71
N TYR A 63 -2.99 1.41 7.38
CA TYR A 63 -2.86 0.90 8.74
C TYR A 63 -1.91 -0.29 8.81
N GLU A 64 -2.14 -1.34 8.02
CA GLU A 64 -1.32 -2.56 8.01
C GLU A 64 0.17 -2.24 7.80
N LYS A 65 0.50 -1.38 6.83
CA LYS A 65 1.89 -1.05 6.49
C LYS A 65 2.57 -0.10 7.49
N PHE A 66 1.87 0.89 8.02
CA PHE A 66 2.52 2.00 8.75
C PHE A 66 2.27 2.04 10.25
N HIS A 67 1.30 1.28 10.80
CA HIS A 67 0.90 1.44 12.21
C HIS A 67 1.99 1.16 13.25
N GLN A 68 3.01 0.37 12.90
CA GLN A 68 4.13 0.03 13.80
C GLN A 68 5.32 0.99 13.66
N ASN A 69 5.27 1.92 12.70
CA ASN A 69 6.34 2.90 12.49
C ASN A 69 5.87 4.26 13.02
N ASP A 70 6.32 4.61 14.23
CA ASP A 70 5.93 5.85 14.92
C ASP A 70 6.24 7.10 14.09
N ASP A 71 7.36 7.10 13.37
CA ASP A 71 7.73 8.20 12.48
C ASP A 71 6.79 8.29 11.27
N ALA A 72 6.41 7.15 10.69
CA ALA A 72 5.43 7.14 9.61
C ALA A 72 4.09 7.71 10.08
N VAL A 73 3.64 7.30 11.27
CA VAL A 73 2.40 7.77 11.91
C VAL A 73 2.44 9.27 12.19
N MET A 74 3.60 9.78 12.62
CA MET A 74 3.78 11.17 13.02
C MET A 74 3.95 12.11 11.82
N TYR A 75 4.73 11.73 10.81
CA TYR A 75 5.19 12.64 9.76
C TYR A 75 4.54 12.44 8.39
N LEU A 76 4.06 11.23 8.05
CA LEU A 76 3.48 10.98 6.73
C LEU A 76 2.03 11.42 6.65
N ARG A 77 1.67 12.10 5.57
CA ARG A 77 0.27 12.40 5.22
C ARG A 77 -0.38 11.16 4.63
N MET A 78 -1.71 11.10 4.68
CA MET A 78 -2.44 10.00 4.04
C MET A 78 -2.16 9.90 2.54
N THR A 79 -1.95 11.05 1.88
CA THR A 79 -1.53 11.11 0.48
C THR A 79 -0.13 10.55 0.25
N ASP A 80 0.79 10.71 1.21
CA ASP A 80 2.13 10.15 1.13
C ASP A 80 2.08 8.64 1.33
N MET A 81 1.35 8.19 2.36
CA MET A 81 1.11 6.77 2.63
C MET A 81 0.52 6.07 1.40
N GLN A 82 -0.46 6.69 0.73
CA GLN A 82 -1.03 6.15 -0.51
C GLN A 82 0.02 5.92 -1.61
N LEU A 83 0.97 6.83 -1.78
CA LEU A 83 2.05 6.69 -2.77
C LEU A 83 3.02 5.57 -2.39
N LEU A 84 3.15 5.30 -1.09
CA LEU A 84 4.08 4.33 -0.50
C LEU A 84 3.48 2.92 -0.33
N LEU A 85 2.21 2.70 -0.69
CA LEU A 85 1.55 1.39 -0.51
C LEU A 85 1.99 0.30 -1.49
N SER A 86 2.69 0.64 -2.58
CA SER A 86 3.18 -0.38 -3.51
C SER A 86 4.10 -1.38 -2.79
N HIS A 87 3.99 -2.66 -3.13
CA HIS A 87 4.85 -3.72 -2.61
C HIS A 87 6.30 -3.58 -3.11
N GLU A 88 6.50 -2.90 -4.24
CA GLU A 88 7.83 -2.56 -4.78
C GLU A 88 8.55 -1.46 -3.97
N ILE A 89 7.83 -0.78 -3.07
CA ILE A 89 8.41 0.26 -2.22
C ILE A 89 8.84 -0.37 -0.91
N GLY A 90 10.15 -0.58 -0.80
CA GLY A 90 10.83 -1.02 0.41
C GLY A 90 10.91 0.06 1.49
N ASP A 91 11.40 -0.35 2.66
CA ASP A 91 11.50 0.51 3.85
C ASP A 91 12.51 1.65 3.67
N ASP A 92 13.50 1.49 2.80
CA ASP A 92 14.48 2.51 2.43
C ASP A 92 13.80 3.76 1.83
N ILE A 93 12.91 3.57 0.85
CA ILE A 93 12.15 4.65 0.22
C ILE A 93 11.17 5.27 1.23
N VAL A 94 10.52 4.44 2.06
CA VAL A 94 9.62 4.92 3.11
C VAL A 94 10.37 5.84 4.08
N ASN A 95 11.53 5.39 4.58
CA ASN A 95 12.37 6.14 5.51
C ASN A 95 12.89 7.43 4.89
N ALA A 96 13.28 7.42 3.61
CA ALA A 96 13.70 8.61 2.90
C ALA A 96 12.57 9.66 2.78
N VAL A 97 11.34 9.24 2.49
CA VAL A 97 10.18 10.15 2.44
C VAL A 97 9.85 10.69 3.84
N ILE A 98 9.91 9.85 4.89
CA ILE A 98 9.74 10.28 6.28
C ILE A 98 10.76 11.35 6.64
N GLN A 99 12.04 11.11 6.35
CA GLN A 99 13.11 12.05 6.67
C GLN A 99 12.93 13.38 5.95
N ARG A 100 12.58 13.34 4.65
CA ARG A 100 12.30 14.55 3.88
C ARG A 100 11.08 15.32 4.43
N ARG A 101 10.08 14.62 4.96
CA ARG A 101 8.90 15.21 5.62
C ARG A 101 9.25 15.85 6.97
N LYS A 102 10.14 15.22 7.74
CA LYS A 102 10.67 15.78 9.00
C LYS A 102 11.39 17.09 8.75
N GLU A 103 12.26 17.13 7.74
CA GLU A 103 13.05 18.31 7.36
C GLU A 103 12.19 19.42 6.72
N ASN A 104 11.21 19.03 5.89
CA ASN A 104 10.29 19.96 5.25
C ASN A 104 8.82 19.50 5.41
N PRO A 105 8.15 19.91 6.49
CA PRO A 105 6.75 19.55 6.72
C PRO A 105 5.79 20.04 5.63
N ARG A 106 6.18 21.04 4.83
CA ARG A 106 5.36 21.64 3.76
C ARG A 106 5.53 20.98 2.39
N LEU A 107 6.40 19.98 2.26
CA LEU A 107 6.68 19.27 1.01
C LEU A 107 5.38 18.94 0.23
N SER A 108 5.33 19.28 -1.05
CA SER A 108 4.15 19.00 -1.86
C SER A 108 4.06 17.51 -2.19
N THR A 109 2.86 17.03 -2.49
CA THR A 109 2.65 15.64 -2.94
C THR A 109 3.41 15.36 -4.25
N ARG A 110 3.60 16.38 -5.11
CA ARG A 110 4.36 16.26 -6.36
C ARG A 110 5.85 16.00 -6.07
N GLU A 111 6.43 16.71 -5.12
CA GLU A 111 7.83 16.51 -4.72
C GLU A 111 8.04 15.14 -4.06
N VAL A 112 7.10 14.69 -3.22
CA VAL A 112 7.13 13.31 -2.66
C VAL A 112 7.10 12.27 -3.77
N LYS A 113 6.23 12.45 -4.77
CA LYS A 113 6.16 11.54 -5.91
C LYS A 113 7.47 11.53 -6.71
N ALA A 114 8.06 12.70 -6.94
CA ALA A 114 9.35 12.80 -7.63
C ALA A 114 10.48 12.11 -6.86
N LEU A 115 10.51 12.25 -5.53
CA LEU A 115 11.47 11.57 -4.65
C LEU A 115 11.36 10.05 -4.78
N ILE A 116 10.14 9.50 -4.70
CA ILE A 116 9.89 8.07 -4.83
C ILE A 116 10.34 7.57 -6.21
N ILE A 117 10.03 8.29 -7.29
CA ILE A 117 10.42 7.90 -8.65
C ILE A 117 11.95 7.89 -8.80
N GLY A 118 12.64 8.90 -8.25
CA GLY A 118 14.10 8.99 -8.33
C GLY A 118 14.86 7.90 -7.58
N MET A 119 14.21 7.25 -6.60
CA MET A 119 14.80 6.17 -5.79
C MET A 119 14.42 4.77 -6.27
N ARG A 120 13.43 4.63 -7.15
CA ARG A 120 13.08 3.33 -7.69
C ARG A 120 14.21 2.82 -8.60
N PRO A 121 14.60 1.54 -8.49
CA PRO A 121 15.49 0.95 -9.48
C PRO A 121 14.82 1.09 -10.85
N GLN A 122 15.52 1.74 -11.79
CA GLN A 122 15.04 1.75 -13.17
C GLN A 122 14.99 0.30 -13.65
N PRO A 123 13.89 -0.14 -14.29
CA PRO A 123 13.93 -1.42 -14.97
C PRO A 123 15.09 -1.36 -15.94
N LEU A 124 16.01 -2.32 -15.83
CA LEU A 124 17.11 -2.47 -16.79
C LEU A 124 16.47 -2.63 -18.16
N VAL A 125 16.39 -1.52 -18.91
CA VAL A 125 15.97 -1.54 -20.32
C VAL A 125 16.96 -2.48 -20.99
N GLY A 126 16.44 -3.54 -21.60
CA GLY A 126 17.21 -4.50 -22.36
C GLY A 126 18.19 -3.74 -23.25
N ARG A 127 19.48 -3.88 -22.91
CA ARG A 127 20.53 -3.52 -23.85
C ARG A 127 20.51 -4.67 -24.83
N ASP A 128 19.67 -4.54 -25.85
CA ASP A 128 19.55 -5.46 -26.97
C ASP A 128 20.94 -5.53 -27.61
N GLY A 129 21.74 -6.48 -27.15
CA GLY A 129 23.05 -6.80 -27.66
C GLY A 129 22.91 -7.48 -29.01
N SER A 130 22.43 -6.72 -29.99
CA SER A 130 22.65 -7.00 -31.40
C SER A 130 24.16 -6.94 -31.64
N SER A 131 24.84 -8.07 -31.41
CA SER A 131 26.17 -8.28 -31.96
C SER A 131 26.02 -8.38 -33.49
N PRO A 132 26.73 -7.58 -34.29
CA PRO A 132 26.86 -7.87 -35.70
C PRO A 132 27.66 -9.17 -35.82
N SER A 133 27.06 -10.19 -36.42
CA SER A 133 27.75 -11.40 -36.84
C SER A 133 28.82 -11.01 -37.86
N VAL A 134 30.05 -10.84 -37.39
CA VAL A 134 31.23 -10.75 -38.24
C VAL A 134 31.46 -12.15 -38.81
N GLY A 135 31.29 -12.29 -40.12
CA GLY A 135 31.65 -13.49 -40.84
C GLY A 135 33.15 -13.75 -40.77
N ALA A 136 33.51 -15.00 -40.50
CA ALA A 136 34.80 -15.61 -40.79
C ALA A 136 34.50 -17.10 -41.03
N GLN A 137 34.36 -17.51 -42.30
CA GLN A 137 35.39 -18.22 -43.07
C GLN A 137 35.89 -19.51 -42.40
N ALA A 138 35.46 -20.65 -42.97
CA ALA A 138 36.28 -21.81 -43.30
C ALA A 138 35.57 -22.59 -44.42
#